data_AF-A0A4R8RWH4-F1
#
_entry.id   AF-A0A4R8RWH4-F1
#
_cell.length_a   1.000
_cell.length_b   1.000
_cell.length_c   1.000
_cell.angle_alpha   90.00
_cell.angle_beta   90.00
_cell.angle_gamma   90.00
#
_symmetry.space_group_name_H-M   'P 1'
#
loop_
_entity.id
_entity.type
_entity.pdbx_description
1 polymer ?
#
loop_
_entity_poly.entity_id
_entity_poly.type
_entity_poly.pdbx_seq_one_letter_code
_entity_poly.pdbx_strand_id
1 'polypeptide(L)'
;MNKDVVRFLDTYKGDLNVSDAVSRGNRGAFVASWLPLGLSLYALVQLAIWSAELATTATHQPEKLGGILAEKLGIPFLKTLGDFLFHIFAWGHGNHAPEVMLGSVYVVWSLFLLVAARKPQANRTFIEFTIAGNLAHWFAMSIMALTMYGQLYHLYTDCLVPLLSAAFVAAVWIPARQYYKAEGTLA
;
A
#
# COMPACT_ATOMS: atom_id res chain seq x y z
N MET A 1 24.53 -11.38 -19.99
CA MET A 1 23.51 -10.81 -19.09
C MET A 1 22.87 -9.62 -19.79
N ASN A 2 21.53 -9.55 -19.90
CA ASN A 2 20.82 -8.49 -20.63
C ASN A 2 21.11 -7.10 -19.99
N LYS A 3 21.41 -6.08 -20.79
CA LYS A 3 21.69 -4.71 -20.32
C LYS A 3 20.53 -4.12 -19.52
N ASP A 4 19.30 -4.52 -19.81
CA ASP A 4 18.11 -4.10 -19.06
C ASP A 4 18.05 -4.75 -17.67
N VAL A 5 18.53 -5.99 -17.55
CA VAL A 5 18.64 -6.69 -16.26
C VAL A 5 19.79 -6.11 -15.44
N VAL A 6 20.91 -5.77 -16.06
CA VAL A 6 22.03 -5.07 -15.39
C VAL A 6 21.57 -3.69 -14.91
N ARG A 7 20.88 -2.92 -15.77
CA ARG A 7 20.34 -1.60 -15.41
C ARG A 7 19.26 -1.69 -14.34
N PHE A 8 18.39 -2.70 -14.39
CA PHE A 8 17.42 -2.98 -13.33
C PHE A 8 18.14 -3.29 -12.01
N LEU A 9 19.11 -4.20 -12.04
CA LEU A 9 19.91 -4.55 -10.87
C LEU A 9 20.75 -3.37 -10.35
N ASP A 10 21.27 -2.49 -11.20
CA ASP A 10 22.00 -1.28 -10.80
C ASP A 10 21.07 -0.16 -10.31
N THR A 11 19.82 -0.15 -10.77
CA THR A 11 18.78 0.75 -10.22
C THR A 11 18.37 0.31 -8.81
N TYR A 12 18.51 -0.98 -8.48
CA TYR A 12 18.17 -1.54 -7.17
C TYR A 12 19.40 -1.81 -6.27
N LYS A 13 20.60 -1.94 -6.82
CA LYS A 13 21.87 -1.93 -6.09
C LYS A 13 22.18 -0.48 -5.75
N GLY A 14 21.73 -0.05 -4.58
CA GLY A 14 21.98 1.28 -4.06
C GLY A 14 23.47 1.65 -3.97
N ASP A 15 23.71 2.95 -3.78
CA ASP A 15 25.03 3.58 -3.65
C ASP A 15 26.02 2.75 -2.82
N LEU A 16 27.28 2.69 -3.27
CA LEU A 16 28.38 2.03 -2.56
C LEU A 16 28.51 2.48 -1.09
N ASN A 17 28.08 3.71 -0.78
CA ASN A 17 28.00 4.23 0.59
C ASN A 17 26.99 3.47 1.48
N VAL A 18 25.88 2.99 0.89
CA VAL A 18 24.85 2.22 1.61
C VAL A 18 25.39 0.83 1.96
N SER A 19 26.10 0.16 1.05
CA SER A 19 26.70 -1.15 1.36
C SER A 19 27.73 -1.08 2.48
N ASP A 20 28.54 -0.02 2.51
CA ASP A 20 29.53 0.19 3.55
C ASP A 20 28.90 0.59 4.88
N ALA A 21 27.82 1.39 4.86
CA ALA A 21 27.07 1.72 6.08
C ALA A 21 26.30 0.50 6.64
N VAL A 22 25.76 -0.37 5.78
CA VAL A 22 25.11 -1.62 6.18
C VAL A 22 26.12 -2.60 6.80
N SER A 23 27.31 -2.74 6.22
CA SER A 23 28.35 -3.61 6.78
C SER A 23 28.84 -3.14 8.15
N ARG A 24 28.72 -1.84 8.44
CA ARG A 24 28.98 -1.23 9.76
C ARG A 24 27.79 -1.29 10.73
N GLY A 25 26.70 -1.98 10.38
CA GLY A 25 25.55 -2.18 11.25
C GLY A 25 24.61 -0.97 11.37
N ASN A 26 24.66 0.00 10.44
CA ASN A 26 23.74 1.13 10.44
C ASN A 26 22.33 0.69 10.03
N ARG A 27 21.40 0.67 11.00
CA ARG A 27 19.99 0.30 10.78
C ARG A 27 19.29 1.17 9.74
N GLY A 28 19.59 2.48 9.69
CA GLY A 28 18.99 3.40 8.72
C GLY A 28 19.45 3.12 7.29
N ALA A 29 20.73 2.80 7.11
CA ALA A 29 21.28 2.38 5.81
C ALA A 29 20.70 1.04 5.35
N PHE A 30 20.52 0.08 6.27
CA PHE A 30 19.88 -1.19 5.98
C PHE A 30 18.42 -1.00 5.54
N VAL A 31 17.65 -0.21 6.27
CA VAL A 31 16.26 0.09 5.86
C VAL A 31 16.23 0.83 4.52
N ALA A 32 17.15 1.77 4.29
CA ALA A 32 17.25 2.51 3.03
C ALA A 32 17.57 1.62 1.82
N SER A 33 18.36 0.56 1.97
CA SER A 33 18.66 -0.36 0.86
C SER A 33 17.45 -1.22 0.46
N TRP A 34 16.60 -1.57 1.43
CA TRP A 34 15.38 -2.34 1.19
C TRP A 34 14.15 -1.47 0.87
N LEU A 35 14.22 -0.16 1.07
CA LEU A 35 13.10 0.76 0.91
C LEU A 35 12.46 0.71 -0.49
N PRO A 36 13.20 0.74 -1.62
CA PRO A 36 12.61 0.61 -2.96
C PRO A 36 11.81 -0.68 -3.12
N LEU A 37 12.33 -1.79 -2.62
CA LEU A 37 11.66 -3.09 -2.70
C LEU A 37 10.42 -3.12 -1.79
N GLY A 38 10.55 -2.66 -0.55
CA GLY A 38 9.45 -2.62 0.42
C GLY A 38 8.28 -1.77 -0.06
N LEU A 39 8.55 -0.57 -0.58
CA LEU A 39 7.53 0.29 -1.17
C LEU A 39 6.90 -0.31 -2.43
N SER A 40 7.71 -0.97 -3.27
CA SER A 40 7.20 -1.62 -4.49
C SER A 40 6.28 -2.81 -4.17
N LEU A 41 6.67 -3.66 -3.22
CA LEU A 41 5.85 -4.79 -2.78
C LEU A 41 4.53 -4.31 -2.18
N TYR A 42 4.58 -3.31 -1.29
CA TYR A 42 3.40 -2.69 -0.72
C TYR A 42 2.49 -2.10 -1.82
N ALA A 43 3.05 -1.36 -2.77
CA ALA A 43 2.29 -0.79 -3.88
C ALA A 43 1.66 -1.86 -4.78
N LEU A 44 2.35 -2.98 -5.05
CA LEU A 44 1.81 -4.10 -5.82
C LEU A 44 0.65 -4.78 -5.10
N VAL A 45 0.77 -4.99 -3.77
CA VAL A 45 -0.31 -5.56 -2.96
C VAL A 45 -1.54 -4.66 -3.01
N GLN A 46 -1.36 -3.35 -2.78
CA GLN A 46 -2.46 -2.39 -2.87
C GLN A 46 -3.06 -2.34 -4.27
N LEU A 47 -2.23 -2.30 -5.32
CA LEU A 47 -2.72 -2.31 -6.69
C LEU A 47 -3.56 -3.55 -6.97
N ALA A 48 -3.13 -4.73 -6.53
CA ALA A 48 -3.84 -5.98 -6.72
C ALA A 48 -5.21 -5.98 -6.02
N ILE A 49 -5.24 -5.59 -4.74
CA ILE A 49 -6.46 -5.54 -3.93
C ILE A 49 -7.46 -4.53 -4.54
N TRP A 50 -7.03 -3.29 -4.75
CA TRP A 50 -7.94 -2.23 -5.19
C TRP A 50 -8.35 -2.36 -6.66
N SER A 51 -7.51 -2.95 -7.53
CA SER A 51 -7.93 -3.24 -8.91
C SER A 51 -8.98 -4.36 -8.96
N ALA A 52 -8.80 -5.38 -8.13
CA ALA A 52 -9.75 -6.47 -7.98
C ALA A 52 -11.10 -5.95 -7.47
N GLU A 53 -11.09 -5.16 -6.41
CA GLU A 53 -12.29 -4.57 -5.80
C GLU A 53 -12.97 -3.55 -6.72
N LEU A 54 -12.20 -2.71 -7.42
CA LEU A 54 -12.75 -1.78 -8.40
C LEU A 54 -13.47 -2.52 -9.52
N ALA A 55 -12.87 -3.59 -10.07
CA ALA A 55 -13.46 -4.35 -11.16
C ALA A 55 -14.78 -5.04 -10.75
N THR A 56 -14.84 -5.56 -9.53
CA THR A 56 -16.05 -6.24 -9.04
C THR A 56 -17.15 -5.26 -8.65
N THR A 57 -16.79 -4.15 -8.02
CA THR A 57 -17.74 -3.14 -7.57
C THR A 57 -18.32 -2.35 -8.75
N ALA A 58 -17.48 -1.99 -9.73
CA ALA A 58 -17.93 -1.30 -10.94
C ALA A 58 -18.89 -2.13 -11.81
N THR A 59 -18.89 -3.46 -11.64
CA THR A 59 -19.78 -4.38 -12.37
C THR A 59 -20.99 -4.82 -11.54
N HIS A 60 -21.17 -4.30 -10.32
CA HIS A 60 -22.16 -4.76 -9.34
C HIS A 60 -22.08 -6.28 -9.08
N GLN A 61 -20.87 -6.85 -9.16
CA GLN A 61 -20.62 -8.28 -8.94
C GLN A 61 -19.49 -8.51 -7.92
N PRO A 62 -19.60 -7.93 -6.70
CA PRO A 62 -18.57 -8.01 -5.67
C PRO A 62 -18.17 -9.45 -5.28
N GLU A 63 -19.14 -10.36 -5.23
CA GLU A 63 -18.98 -11.77 -4.85
C GLU A 63 -18.28 -12.64 -5.90
N LYS A 64 -18.08 -12.14 -7.13
CA LYS A 64 -17.62 -13.00 -8.24
C LYS A 64 -16.12 -13.22 -8.28
N LEU A 65 -15.28 -12.32 -7.80
CA LEU A 65 -13.83 -12.49 -7.93
C LEU A 65 -13.31 -13.64 -7.06
N GLY A 66 -13.78 -13.74 -5.81
CA GLY A 66 -13.50 -14.89 -4.95
C GLY A 66 -13.98 -16.21 -5.59
N GLY A 67 -15.16 -16.19 -6.20
CA GLY A 67 -15.70 -17.33 -6.94
C GLY A 67 -14.87 -17.74 -8.16
N ILE A 68 -14.48 -16.77 -9.00
CA ILE A 68 -13.67 -17.00 -10.21
C ILE A 68 -12.28 -17.52 -9.84
N LEU A 69 -11.65 -16.96 -8.82
CA LEU A 69 -10.34 -17.42 -8.34
C LEU A 69 -10.43 -18.81 -7.70
N ALA A 70 -11.48 -19.07 -6.90
CA ALA A 70 -11.72 -20.39 -6.32
C ALA A 70 -11.95 -21.46 -7.40
N GLU A 71 -12.70 -21.15 -8.45
CA GLU A 71 -12.96 -22.05 -9.58
C GLU A 71 -11.67 -22.31 -10.39
N LYS A 72 -10.95 -21.26 -10.77
CA LYS A 72 -9.75 -21.39 -11.62
C LYS A 72 -8.57 -22.03 -10.92
N LEU A 73 -8.42 -21.82 -9.61
CA LEU A 73 -7.31 -22.34 -8.83
C LEU A 73 -7.68 -23.62 -8.06
N GLY A 74 -8.96 -24.01 -8.03
CA GLY A 74 -9.44 -25.17 -7.28
C GLY A 74 -9.39 -24.98 -5.76
N ILE A 75 -9.38 -23.73 -5.27
CA ILE A 75 -9.22 -23.40 -3.84
C ILE A 75 -10.52 -22.75 -3.33
N PRO A 76 -11.47 -23.53 -2.77
CA PRO A 76 -12.77 -23.01 -2.33
C PRO A 76 -12.68 -21.94 -1.23
N PHE A 77 -11.60 -21.95 -0.45
CA PHE A 77 -11.31 -20.93 0.56
C PHE A 77 -11.21 -19.51 -0.03
N LEU A 78 -10.77 -19.36 -1.28
CA LEU A 78 -10.65 -18.04 -1.92
C LEU A 78 -12.00 -17.35 -2.12
N LYS A 79 -13.08 -18.13 -2.30
CA LYS A 79 -14.43 -17.59 -2.37
C LYS A 79 -14.85 -17.02 -1.02
N THR A 80 -14.70 -17.81 0.04
CA THR A 80 -15.06 -17.39 1.40
C THR A 80 -14.23 -16.19 1.84
N LEU A 81 -12.94 -16.16 1.52
CA LEU A 81 -12.07 -15.03 1.79
C LEU A 81 -12.51 -13.78 1.01
N GLY A 82 -12.83 -13.91 -0.27
CA GLY A 82 -13.32 -12.80 -1.10
C GLY A 82 -14.65 -12.23 -0.59
N ASP A 83 -15.61 -13.10 -0.27
CA ASP A 83 -16.91 -12.69 0.29
C ASP A 83 -16.72 -12.00 1.64
N PHE A 84 -15.83 -12.53 2.50
CA PHE A 84 -15.49 -11.92 3.78
C PHE A 84 -14.85 -10.54 3.59
N LEU A 85 -13.85 -10.42 2.72
CA LEU A 85 -13.17 -9.15 2.42
C LEU A 85 -14.16 -8.11 1.86
N PHE A 86 -15.10 -8.50 1.01
CA PHE A 86 -16.12 -7.58 0.53
C PHE A 86 -17.04 -7.07 1.64
N HIS A 87 -17.52 -7.96 2.51
CA HIS A 87 -18.43 -7.57 3.61
C HIS A 87 -17.77 -6.67 4.64
N ILE A 88 -16.45 -6.72 4.80
CA ILE A 88 -15.73 -5.89 5.76
C ILE A 88 -15.40 -4.47 5.23
N PHE A 89 -15.35 -4.27 3.92
CA PHE A 89 -15.02 -2.96 3.30
C PHE A 89 -16.23 -2.20 2.74
N ALA A 90 -17.39 -2.86 2.60
CA ALA A 90 -18.60 -2.22 2.08
C ALA A 90 -19.25 -1.30 3.13
N TRP A 91 -19.16 0.03 2.95
CA TRP A 91 -19.74 0.98 3.89
C TRP A 91 -21.24 1.20 3.62
N GLY A 92 -22.08 0.47 4.36
CA GLY A 92 -23.54 0.56 4.25
C GLY A 92 -24.16 -0.35 3.17
N HIS A 93 -25.47 -0.57 3.26
CA HIS A 93 -26.17 -1.50 2.36
C HIS A 93 -26.54 -0.81 1.05
N GLY A 94 -25.71 -0.95 0.01
CA GLY A 94 -26.12 -0.78 -1.39
C GLY A 94 -25.70 0.50 -2.12
N ASN A 95 -24.80 1.33 -1.56
CA ASN A 95 -24.21 2.44 -2.31
C ASN A 95 -22.77 2.13 -2.69
N HIS A 96 -22.56 1.66 -3.91
CA HIS A 96 -21.25 1.25 -4.45
C HIS A 96 -20.38 2.40 -4.99
N ALA A 97 -20.93 3.62 -5.01
CA ALA A 97 -20.25 4.75 -5.64
C ALA A 97 -18.97 5.19 -4.87
N PRO A 98 -18.98 5.27 -3.52
CA PRO A 98 -17.79 5.58 -2.74
C PRO A 98 -16.65 4.57 -2.93
N GLU A 99 -16.97 3.29 -3.04
CA GLU A 99 -16.00 2.20 -3.22
C GLU A 99 -15.39 2.22 -4.61
N VAL A 100 -16.18 2.48 -5.66
CA VAL A 100 -15.64 2.69 -7.02
C VAL A 100 -14.73 3.92 -7.08
N MET A 101 -15.12 5.02 -6.43
CA MET A 101 -14.30 6.22 -6.36
C MET A 101 -12.98 5.96 -5.63
N LEU A 102 -13.03 5.38 -4.43
CA LEU A 102 -11.85 5.05 -3.62
C LEU A 102 -10.95 4.05 -4.34
N GLY A 103 -11.50 2.95 -4.87
CA GLY A 103 -10.75 1.95 -5.63
C GLY A 103 -10.01 2.57 -6.82
N SER A 104 -10.66 3.48 -7.56
CA SER A 104 -10.02 4.21 -8.66
C SER A 104 -8.83 5.06 -8.19
N VAL A 105 -8.99 5.77 -7.07
CA VAL A 105 -7.92 6.58 -6.48
C VAL A 105 -6.76 5.71 -6.01
N TYR A 106 -7.03 4.60 -5.32
CA TYR A 106 -5.99 3.71 -4.80
C TYR A 106 -5.22 2.95 -5.90
N VAL A 107 -5.87 2.61 -7.02
CA VAL A 107 -5.19 2.05 -8.19
C VAL A 107 -4.16 3.04 -8.73
N VAL A 108 -4.57 4.29 -8.98
CA VAL A 108 -3.66 5.33 -9.47
C VAL A 108 -2.58 5.62 -8.43
N TRP A 109 -2.93 5.74 -7.16
CA TRP A 109 -1.98 5.95 -6.06
C TRP A 109 -0.90 4.88 -6.05
N SER A 110 -1.28 3.61 -6.18
CA SER A 110 -0.35 2.49 -6.19
C SER A 110 0.62 2.55 -7.36
N LEU A 111 0.15 2.92 -8.56
CA LEU A 111 1.02 3.13 -9.72
C LEU A 111 2.05 4.25 -9.48
N PHE A 112 1.61 5.37 -8.92
CA PHE A 112 2.52 6.47 -8.56
C PHE A 112 3.49 6.07 -7.45
N LEU A 113 3.08 5.21 -6.52
CA LEU A 113 3.96 4.70 -5.47
C LEU A 113 5.02 3.75 -6.02
N LEU A 114 4.71 2.95 -7.04
CA LEU A 114 5.70 2.15 -7.78
C LEU A 114 6.74 3.04 -8.46
N VAL A 115 6.32 4.17 -9.01
CA VAL A 115 7.25 5.15 -9.60
C VAL A 115 8.11 5.80 -8.51
N ALA A 116 7.50 6.21 -7.41
CA ALA A 116 8.18 6.83 -6.28
C ALA A 116 9.21 5.88 -5.63
N ALA A 117 8.89 4.59 -5.56
CA ALA A 117 9.76 3.56 -5.01
C ALA A 117 11.12 3.45 -5.72
N ARG A 118 11.20 3.81 -7.01
CA ARG A 118 12.46 3.78 -7.77
C ARG A 118 13.50 4.79 -7.28
N LYS A 119 13.03 5.94 -6.78
CA LYS A 119 13.89 7.00 -6.19
C LYS A 119 13.15 7.63 -5.00
N PRO A 120 13.09 6.96 -3.85
CA PRO A 120 12.28 7.41 -2.71
C PRO A 120 12.64 8.82 -2.22
N GLN A 121 13.93 9.14 -2.19
CA GLN A 121 14.47 10.44 -1.79
C GLN A 121 13.97 11.60 -2.66
N ALA A 122 13.84 11.38 -3.98
CA ALA A 122 13.33 12.38 -4.92
C ALA A 122 11.81 12.53 -4.84
N ASN A 123 11.10 11.53 -4.30
CA ASN A 123 9.64 11.47 -4.23
C ASN A 123 9.14 11.54 -2.78
N ARG A 124 9.92 12.16 -1.87
CA ARG A 124 9.62 12.22 -0.43
C ARG A 124 8.22 12.72 -0.13
N THR A 125 7.78 13.76 -0.84
CA THR A 125 6.48 14.40 -0.62
C THR A 125 5.34 13.41 -0.90
N PHE A 126 5.49 12.55 -1.90
CA PHE A 126 4.48 11.55 -2.21
C PHE A 126 4.44 10.42 -1.18
N ILE A 127 5.60 10.02 -0.65
CA ILE A 127 5.68 9.02 0.44
C ILE A 127 5.10 9.58 1.73
N GLU A 128 5.43 10.83 2.08
CA GLU A 128 4.88 11.54 3.24
C GLU A 128 3.37 11.77 3.07
N PHE A 129 2.90 12.11 1.87
CA PHE A 129 1.48 12.15 1.52
C PHE A 129 0.81 10.78 1.69
N THR A 130 1.49 9.68 1.34
CA THR A 130 0.98 8.32 1.57
C THR A 130 0.75 8.04 3.04
N ILE A 131 1.66 8.46 3.92
CA ILE A 131 1.48 8.32 5.38
C ILE A 131 0.34 9.24 5.86
N ALA A 132 0.40 10.53 5.53
CA ALA A 132 -0.56 11.52 6.01
C ALA A 132 -1.99 11.26 5.50
N GLY A 133 -2.13 10.86 4.24
CA GLY A 133 -3.42 10.54 3.62
C GLY A 133 -4.06 9.32 4.25
N ASN A 134 -3.29 8.26 4.53
CA ASN A 134 -3.81 7.09 5.25
C ASN A 134 -4.16 7.44 6.72
N LEU A 135 -3.39 8.29 7.40
CA LEU A 135 -3.75 8.78 8.74
C LEU A 135 -5.02 9.64 8.74
N ALA A 136 -5.17 10.53 7.75
CA ALA A 136 -6.37 11.35 7.60
C ALA A 136 -7.60 10.48 7.29
N HIS A 137 -7.45 9.47 6.42
CA HIS A 137 -8.49 8.50 6.12
C HIS A 137 -8.90 7.73 7.37
N TRP A 138 -7.93 7.15 8.10
CA TRP A 138 -8.19 6.49 9.39
C TRP A 138 -8.95 7.39 10.38
N PHE A 139 -8.53 8.65 10.51
CA PHE A 139 -9.14 9.60 11.43
C PHE A 139 -10.59 9.92 11.04
N ALA A 140 -10.84 10.16 9.75
CA ALA A 140 -12.17 10.42 9.23
C ALA A 140 -13.10 9.21 9.45
N MET A 141 -12.64 8.00 9.12
CA MET A 141 -13.42 6.76 9.31
C MET A 141 -13.69 6.49 10.79
N SER A 142 -12.74 6.79 11.67
CA SER A 142 -12.92 6.65 13.12
C SER A 142 -14.01 7.59 13.64
N ILE A 143 -14.01 8.86 13.21
CA ILE A 143 -15.06 9.82 13.57
C ILE A 143 -16.42 9.35 13.05
N MET A 144 -16.50 8.92 11.79
CA MET A 144 -17.75 8.44 11.19
C MET A 144 -18.29 7.20 11.92
N ALA A 145 -17.44 6.22 12.22
CA ALA A 145 -17.83 5.01 12.95
C ALA A 145 -18.32 5.32 14.38
N LEU A 146 -17.76 6.33 15.06
CA LEU A 146 -18.17 6.74 16.41
C LEU A 146 -19.44 7.59 16.43
N THR A 147 -19.73 8.33 15.35
CA THR A 147 -20.86 9.27 15.28
C THR A 147 -22.08 8.71 14.57
N MET A 148 -21.92 7.67 13.73
CA MET A 148 -23.01 7.01 13.03
C MET A 148 -23.47 5.74 13.77
N TYR A 149 -24.73 5.73 14.23
CA TYR A 149 -25.32 4.59 14.91
C TYR A 149 -25.27 3.32 14.04
N GLY A 150 -24.84 2.20 14.62
CA GLY A 150 -24.77 0.90 13.95
C GLY A 150 -23.51 0.64 13.12
N GLN A 151 -22.58 1.60 13.02
CA GLN A 151 -21.37 1.49 12.19
C GLN A 151 -20.10 1.16 12.97
N LEU A 152 -20.18 0.81 14.26
CA LEU A 152 -19.01 0.52 15.09
C LEU A 152 -18.18 -0.68 14.59
N TYR A 153 -18.77 -1.62 13.85
CA TYR A 153 -18.03 -2.77 13.31
C TYR A 153 -17.00 -2.33 12.24
N HIS A 154 -17.25 -1.22 11.55
CA HIS A 154 -16.32 -0.62 10.58
C HIS A 154 -15.05 -0.04 11.25
N LEU A 155 -15.07 0.15 12.57
CA LEU A 155 -13.88 0.56 13.32
C LEU A 155 -12.78 -0.51 13.27
N TYR A 156 -13.14 -1.78 13.11
CA TYR A 156 -12.17 -2.86 13.05
C TYR A 156 -11.65 -3.12 11.63
N THR A 157 -12.36 -2.66 10.61
CA THR A 157 -12.06 -3.03 9.21
C THR A 157 -11.54 -1.82 8.44
N ASP A 158 -12.34 -0.77 8.35
CA ASP A 158 -12.02 0.44 7.56
C ASP A 158 -11.08 1.40 8.26
N CYS A 159 -10.89 1.25 9.57
CA CYS A 159 -9.89 2.02 10.32
C CYS A 159 -8.55 1.27 10.43
N LEU A 160 -8.56 -0.05 10.64
CA LEU A 160 -7.30 -0.79 10.82
C LEU A 160 -6.45 -0.81 9.55
N VAL A 161 -7.05 -0.97 8.38
CA VAL A 161 -6.30 -1.03 7.11
C VAL A 161 -5.51 0.25 6.82
N PRO A 162 -6.10 1.45 6.80
CA PRO A 162 -5.34 2.67 6.58
C PRO A 162 -4.34 2.95 7.71
N LEU A 163 -4.66 2.60 8.97
CA LEU A 163 -3.73 2.77 10.08
C LEU A 163 -2.49 1.87 9.94
N LEU A 164 -2.68 0.59 9.63
CA LEU A 164 -1.59 -0.37 9.44
C LEU A 164 -0.76 -0.04 8.20
N SER A 165 -1.41 0.42 7.13
CA SER A 165 -0.75 0.95 5.94
C SER A 165 0.15 2.14 6.29
N ALA A 166 -0.39 3.15 6.99
CA ALA A 166 0.38 4.31 7.41
C ALA A 166 1.56 3.90 8.30
N ALA A 167 1.32 3.01 9.26
CA ALA A 167 2.34 2.51 10.18
C ALA A 167 3.45 1.76 9.43
N PHE A 168 3.11 0.89 8.47
CA PHE A 168 4.09 0.18 7.65
C PHE A 168 4.95 1.15 6.84
N VAL A 169 4.33 2.06 6.08
CA VAL A 169 5.06 3.02 5.25
C VAL A 169 5.92 3.94 6.13
N ALA A 170 5.42 4.39 7.28
CA ALA A 170 6.18 5.19 8.22
C ALA A 170 7.37 4.43 8.82
N ALA A 171 7.18 3.16 9.19
CA ALA A 171 8.22 2.32 9.78
C ALA A 171 9.42 2.12 8.84
N VAL A 172 9.17 2.01 7.52
CA VAL A 172 10.24 1.89 6.53
C VAL A 172 10.78 3.26 6.09
N TRP A 173 9.93 4.29 6.01
CA TRP A 173 10.32 5.61 5.52
C TRP A 173 11.11 6.43 6.55
N ILE A 174 10.67 6.48 7.81
CA ILE A 174 11.27 7.37 8.82
C ILE A 174 12.75 7.06 9.07
N PRO A 175 13.18 5.79 9.27
CA PRO A 175 14.59 5.48 9.47
C PRO A 175 15.44 5.77 8.22
N ALA A 176 14.93 5.44 7.03
CA ALA A 176 15.61 5.70 5.77
C ALA A 176 15.76 7.22 5.50
N ARG A 177 14.72 8.01 5.81
CA ARG A 177 14.74 9.47 5.71
C ARG A 177 15.80 10.09 6.61
N GLN A 178 15.95 9.61 7.84
CA GLN A 178 16.99 10.09 8.76
C GLN A 178 18.39 9.81 8.20
N TYR A 179 18.58 8.62 7.62
CA TYR A 179 19.83 8.27 6.94
C TYR A 179 20.11 9.19 5.75
N TYR A 180 19.15 9.39 4.85
CA TYR A 180 19.34 10.28 3.69
C TYR A 180 19.63 11.74 4.09
N LYS A 181 19.04 12.23 5.19
CA LYS A 181 19.39 13.55 5.74
C LYS A 181 20.83 13.61 6.25
N ALA A 182 21.28 12.57 6.97
CA ALA A 182 22.63 12.51 7.50
C ALA A 182 23.70 12.46 6.38
N GLU A 183 23.38 11.80 5.27
CA GLU A 183 24.23 11.74 4.07
C GLU A 183 24.12 12.98 3.16
N GLY A 184 23.24 13.94 3.48
CA GLY A 184 23.00 15.12 2.63
C GLY A 184 22.33 14.81 1.28
N THR A 185 21.78 13.60 1.11
CA THR A 185 21.09 13.17 -0.13
C THR A 185 19.60 13.48 -0.12
N LEU A 186 19.07 13.92 1.03
CA LEU A 186 17.75 14.50 1.16
C LEU A 186 17.88 16.02 1.33
N ALA A 187 17.45 16.79 0.33
CA ALA A 187 17.36 18.25 0.40
C ALA A 187 16.25 18.75 1.37
#